data_AF-A0A7K0XIF3-F1
#
_entry.id   AF-A0A7K0XIF3-F1
#
_cell.length_a   1.000
_cell.length_b   1.000
_cell.length_c   1.000
_cell.angle_alpha   90.00
_cell.angle_beta   90.00
_cell.angle_gamma   90.00
#
_symmetry.space_group_name_H-M   'P 1'
#
loop_
_entity.id
_entity.type
_entity.pdbx_description
1 polymer ?
#
loop_
_entity_poly.entity_id
_entity_poly.type
_entity_poly.pdbx_seq_one_letter_code
_entity_poly.pdbx_strand_id
1 'polypeptide(L)'
;MTVRIDDDTLALAIAQAHAEASAAGGDCSHGDVSQWAGIERYASTRGEDPTPARATVIAELIGCPTDTAFDAAAQAMLDDPGPSELRDHLVAWSREDTAVAEPLLSVFTGHGTDVEHPVIEVDEAELTRLAAWLTAEQGAPVEVLQAEVIGGGFSRRMWRTTIMLDGDSRNVIVRSEQGGMFGTDTVTEVAAMRGLLASGYRVPAILHVEPTGTVLGEPFFVMEEVPGQVRLDDAGLDDIIRSVAELHRVPVTAIDPSERPAEQVIGDNIDGWLRLYRAHAATAIPLIEQGAAWLRANLEPTGPSVIVHGDAGPGNALFDEERGLTVLDWEFAHVGDAAEDWAYLALIRGRRTMGADAWKARLNETISLELTEQQW
;
A
#
# COMPACT_ATOMS: atom_id res chain seq x y z
N MET A 1 3.94 -7.56 20.85
CA MET A 1 2.62 -7.72 20.22
C MET A 1 2.74 -8.69 19.07
N THR A 2 1.85 -9.66 19.01
CA THR A 2 1.59 -10.47 17.81
C THR A 2 0.91 -9.58 16.79
N VAL A 3 1.37 -9.50 15.55
CA VAL A 3 0.59 -8.86 14.47
C VAL A 3 -0.64 -9.76 14.24
N ARG A 4 -1.68 -9.53 15.04
CA ARG A 4 -2.87 -10.37 15.10
C ARG A 4 -4.12 -9.51 14.95
N ILE A 5 -4.97 -9.91 14.02
CA ILE A 5 -6.34 -9.38 13.90
C ILE A 5 -7.13 -9.87 15.11
N ASP A 6 -7.82 -8.99 15.84
CA ASP A 6 -8.63 -9.45 16.97
C ASP A 6 -9.72 -10.44 16.52
N ASP A 7 -10.16 -11.29 17.45
CA ASP A 7 -11.03 -12.42 17.12
C ASP A 7 -12.39 -11.98 16.57
N ASP A 8 -12.94 -10.86 17.06
CA ASP A 8 -14.23 -10.33 16.61
C ASP A 8 -14.12 -9.75 15.20
N THR A 9 -13.10 -8.95 14.92
CA THR A 9 -12.80 -8.41 13.59
C THR A 9 -12.56 -9.53 12.58
N LEU A 10 -11.81 -10.57 12.97
CA LEU A 10 -11.57 -11.70 12.08
C LEU A 10 -12.86 -12.49 11.80
N ALA A 11 -13.69 -12.71 12.82
CA ALA A 11 -14.97 -13.39 12.65
C ALA A 11 -15.90 -12.59 11.72
N LEU A 12 -15.94 -11.27 11.86
CA LEU A 12 -16.69 -10.38 10.98
C LEU A 12 -16.18 -10.46 9.53
N ALA A 13 -14.87 -10.40 9.33
CA ALA A 13 -14.25 -10.50 8.01
C ALA A 13 -14.57 -11.83 7.32
N ILE A 14 -14.52 -12.95 8.05
CA ILE A 14 -14.90 -14.28 7.53
C ILE A 14 -16.39 -14.34 7.19
N ALA A 15 -17.25 -13.80 8.07
CA ALA A 15 -18.70 -13.79 7.83
C ALA A 15 -19.06 -12.96 6.59
N GLN A 16 -18.41 -11.83 6.39
CA GLN A 16 -18.58 -11.00 5.20
C GLN A 16 -18.10 -11.73 3.94
N ALA A 17 -16.93 -12.37 4.00
CA ALA A 17 -16.41 -13.19 2.92
C ALA A 17 -17.38 -14.30 2.47
N HIS A 18 -17.98 -15.01 3.44
CA HIS A 18 -18.98 -16.05 3.17
C HIS A 18 -20.27 -15.51 2.56
N ALA A 19 -20.72 -14.33 3.00
CA ALA A 19 -21.90 -13.67 2.44
C ALA A 19 -21.67 -13.26 0.98
N GLU A 20 -20.51 -12.69 0.66
CA GLU A 20 -20.14 -12.28 -0.69
C GLU A 20 -20.02 -13.47 -1.65
N ALA A 21 -19.35 -14.55 -1.24
CA ALA A 21 -19.22 -15.77 -2.04
C ALA A 21 -20.58 -16.45 -2.32
N SER A 22 -21.46 -16.47 -1.31
CA SER A 22 -22.82 -17.01 -1.45
C SER A 22 -23.66 -16.17 -2.42
N ALA A 23 -23.52 -14.85 -2.41
CA ALA A 23 -24.23 -13.94 -3.31
C ALA A 23 -23.76 -14.08 -4.77
N ALA A 24 -22.47 -14.39 -4.99
CA ALA A 24 -21.90 -14.64 -6.31
C ALA A 24 -22.23 -16.04 -6.90
N GLY A 25 -22.99 -16.88 -6.17
CA GLY A 25 -23.33 -18.24 -6.60
C GLY A 25 -22.16 -19.22 -6.57
N GLY A 26 -21.05 -18.85 -5.92
CA GLY A 26 -19.86 -19.68 -5.73
C GLY A 26 -19.91 -20.49 -4.43
N ASP A 27 -19.11 -21.54 -4.37
CA ASP A 27 -18.81 -22.28 -3.14
C ASP A 27 -17.43 -21.85 -2.64
N CYS A 28 -17.31 -21.36 -1.39
CA CYS A 28 -16.03 -21.06 -0.75
C CYS A 28 -15.08 -22.29 -0.70
N SER A 29 -15.60 -23.50 -0.97
CA SER A 29 -14.83 -24.76 -0.96
C SER A 29 -13.86 -24.94 -2.13
N HIS A 30 -13.87 -24.06 -3.14
CA HIS A 30 -12.90 -24.14 -4.24
C HIS A 30 -11.57 -23.48 -3.85
N GLY A 31 -10.57 -24.35 -3.69
CA GLY A 31 -9.29 -24.08 -3.06
C GLY A 31 -8.46 -22.95 -3.66
N ASP A 32 -7.44 -22.55 -2.89
CA ASP A 32 -6.26 -21.73 -3.21
C ASP A 32 -6.39 -20.40 -3.98
N VAL A 33 -7.56 -20.02 -4.52
CA VAL A 33 -7.64 -18.96 -5.56
C VAL A 33 -8.65 -17.84 -5.25
N SER A 34 -9.19 -17.72 -4.04
CA SER A 34 -9.96 -16.52 -3.65
C SER A 34 -9.20 -15.66 -2.63
N GLN A 35 -9.34 -14.33 -2.73
CA GLN A 35 -8.81 -13.37 -1.74
C GLN A 35 -9.20 -13.72 -0.29
N TRP A 36 -10.30 -14.46 -0.12
CA TRP A 36 -10.84 -14.88 1.17
C TRP A 36 -10.19 -16.17 1.72
N ALA A 37 -9.62 -17.03 0.87
CA ALA A 37 -8.98 -18.27 1.29
C ALA A 37 -7.77 -18.05 2.22
N GLY A 38 -7.04 -16.94 2.04
CA GLY A 38 -5.91 -16.61 2.94
C GLY A 38 -6.36 -16.10 4.31
N ILE A 39 -7.51 -15.42 4.40
CA ILE A 39 -8.11 -15.00 5.67
C ILE A 39 -8.58 -16.24 6.46
N GLU A 40 -9.23 -17.20 5.81
CA GLU A 40 -9.61 -18.46 6.46
C GLU A 40 -8.40 -19.32 6.86
N ARG A 41 -7.38 -19.38 6.00
CA ARG A 41 -6.13 -20.08 6.31
C ARG A 41 -5.43 -19.46 7.51
N TYR A 42 -5.37 -18.13 7.57
CA TYR A 42 -4.86 -17.41 8.73
C TYR A 42 -5.69 -17.73 9.98
N ALA A 43 -7.02 -17.65 9.89
CA ALA A 43 -7.91 -17.93 11.01
C ALA A 43 -7.72 -19.34 11.58
N SER A 44 -7.53 -20.34 10.71
CA SER A 44 -7.35 -21.73 11.11
C SER A 44 -5.94 -22.05 11.61
N THR A 45 -4.93 -21.27 11.26
CA THR A 45 -3.52 -21.56 11.58
C THR A 45 -2.93 -20.68 12.68
N ARG A 46 -3.54 -19.54 13.01
CA ARG A 46 -2.97 -18.54 13.95
C ARG A 46 -2.94 -18.92 15.43
N GLY A 47 -3.60 -20.01 15.83
CA GLY A 47 -3.61 -20.50 17.22
C GLY A 47 -4.20 -19.54 18.25
N GLU A 48 -3.89 -19.75 19.53
CA GLU A 48 -4.23 -18.84 20.64
C GLU A 48 -3.37 -17.56 20.60
N ASP A 49 -3.86 -16.45 21.15
CA ASP A 49 -3.07 -15.22 21.23
C ASP A 49 -1.91 -15.37 22.23
N PRO A 50 -0.63 -15.31 21.77
CA PRO A 50 0.51 -15.49 22.67
C PRO A 50 0.84 -14.22 23.46
N THR A 51 0.17 -13.09 23.20
CA THR A 51 0.49 -11.78 23.81
C THR A 51 0.53 -11.82 25.35
N PRO A 52 -0.42 -12.43 26.08
CA PRO A 52 -0.38 -12.50 27.55
C PRO A 52 0.81 -13.30 28.09
N ALA A 53 1.16 -14.41 27.42
CA ALA A 53 2.30 -15.24 27.81
C ALA A 53 3.62 -14.49 27.58
N ARG A 54 3.75 -13.83 26.42
CA ARG A 54 4.92 -13.00 26.08
C ARG A 54 5.08 -11.81 27.03
N ALA A 55 3.98 -11.17 27.44
CA ALA A 55 4.01 -10.09 28.43
C ALA A 55 4.54 -10.57 29.79
N THR A 56 4.18 -11.79 30.22
CA THR A 56 4.72 -12.40 31.44
C THR A 56 6.24 -12.60 31.34
N VAL A 57 6.72 -13.15 30.22
CA VAL A 57 8.16 -13.35 29.98
C VAL A 57 8.92 -12.01 30.01
N ILE A 58 8.40 -10.99 29.34
CA ILE A 58 9.02 -9.65 29.36
C ILE A 58 9.05 -9.10 30.79
N ALA A 59 7.93 -9.15 31.51
CA ALA A 59 7.82 -8.68 32.87
C ALA A 59 8.86 -9.30 33.81
N GLU A 60 9.09 -10.61 33.68
CA GLU A 60 10.12 -11.33 34.43
C GLU A 60 11.54 -10.91 34.03
N LEU A 61 11.82 -10.75 32.73
CA LEU A 61 13.15 -10.41 32.22
C LEU A 61 13.63 -9.02 32.65
N ILE A 62 12.74 -8.02 32.59
CA ILE A 62 13.11 -6.61 32.87
C ILE A 62 12.54 -6.06 34.18
N GLY A 63 11.84 -6.88 34.96
CA GLY A 63 11.32 -6.52 36.28
C GLY A 63 10.25 -5.42 36.23
N CYS A 64 9.26 -5.55 35.35
CA CYS A 64 8.16 -4.59 35.19
C CYS A 64 6.78 -5.24 35.39
N PRO A 65 5.70 -4.45 35.59
CA PRO A 65 4.33 -4.97 35.59
C PRO A 65 3.91 -5.54 34.24
N THR A 66 3.20 -6.67 34.24
CA THR A 66 2.78 -7.40 33.04
C THR A 66 1.87 -6.58 32.11
N ASP A 67 1.02 -5.72 32.66
CA ASP A 67 0.12 -4.84 31.91
C ASP A 67 0.84 -3.74 31.12
N THR A 68 2.06 -3.38 31.53
CA THR A 68 2.92 -2.38 30.86
C THR A 68 4.12 -3.00 30.14
N ALA A 69 4.18 -4.33 30.04
CA ALA A 69 5.40 -5.04 29.68
C ALA A 69 5.95 -4.64 28.30
N PHE A 70 5.08 -4.47 27.29
CA PHE A 70 5.52 -4.10 25.94
C PHE A 70 6.01 -2.66 25.86
N ASP A 71 5.38 -1.71 26.55
CA ASP A 71 5.83 -0.32 26.59
C ASP A 71 7.16 -0.21 27.35
N ALA A 72 7.30 -0.94 28.46
CA ALA A 72 8.56 -1.04 29.20
C ALA A 72 9.67 -1.68 28.36
N ALA A 73 9.37 -2.73 27.59
CA ALA A 73 10.32 -3.34 26.67
C ALA A 73 10.72 -2.38 25.54
N ALA A 74 9.78 -1.61 24.99
CA ALA A 74 10.09 -0.61 23.98
C ALA A 74 11.06 0.44 24.55
N GLN A 75 10.79 0.96 25.75
CA GLN A 75 11.71 1.90 26.41
C GLN A 75 13.07 1.26 26.70
N ALA A 76 13.10 0.02 27.20
CA ALA A 76 14.35 -0.69 27.45
C ALA A 76 15.18 -0.89 26.16
N MET A 77 14.54 -1.18 25.02
CA MET A 77 15.22 -1.32 23.74
C MET A 77 15.73 0.01 23.17
N LEU A 78 15.14 1.14 23.57
CA LEU A 78 15.63 2.49 23.23
C LEU A 78 16.82 2.89 24.12
N ASP A 79 16.76 2.55 25.41
CA ASP A 79 17.81 2.88 26.38
C ASP A 79 19.09 2.05 26.15
N ASP A 80 18.94 0.77 25.82
CA ASP A 80 20.05 -0.14 25.45
C ASP A 80 19.69 -0.97 24.21
N PRO A 81 20.07 -0.49 23.01
CA PRO A 81 19.71 -1.17 21.76
C PRO A 81 20.57 -2.41 21.44
N GLY A 82 21.53 -2.75 22.31
CA GLY A 82 22.48 -3.83 22.10
C GLY A 82 21.87 -5.25 22.14
N PRO A 83 22.71 -6.29 21.95
CA PRO A 83 22.31 -7.67 22.16
C PRO A 83 21.82 -7.90 23.60
N SER A 84 20.64 -8.49 23.75
CA SER A 84 20.05 -8.81 25.05
C SER A 84 19.11 -10.00 24.93
N GLU A 85 18.87 -10.70 26.04
CA GLU A 85 17.90 -11.81 26.08
C GLU A 85 16.49 -11.34 25.70
N LEU A 86 16.11 -10.12 26.10
CA LEU A 86 14.88 -9.47 25.68
C LEU A 86 14.83 -9.33 24.14
N ARG A 87 15.89 -8.83 23.52
CA ARG A 87 15.97 -8.68 22.06
C ARG A 87 15.82 -10.02 21.36
N ASP A 88 16.50 -11.06 21.85
CA ASP A 88 16.45 -12.39 21.26
C ASP A 88 15.03 -12.96 21.27
N HIS A 89 14.31 -12.79 22.39
CA HIS A 89 12.89 -13.13 22.48
C HIS A 89 12.03 -12.34 21.50
N LEU A 90 12.18 -11.01 21.45
CA LEU A 90 11.40 -10.15 20.56
C LEU A 90 11.61 -10.49 19.08
N VAL A 91 12.86 -10.76 18.67
CA VAL A 91 13.19 -11.16 17.29
C VAL A 91 12.62 -12.54 16.97
N ALA A 92 12.72 -13.50 17.89
CA ALA A 92 12.14 -14.83 17.71
C ALA A 92 10.62 -14.76 17.54
N TRP A 93 9.94 -13.99 18.39
CA TRP A 93 8.49 -13.79 18.30
C TRP A 93 8.08 -13.05 17.03
N SER A 94 8.82 -12.03 16.59
CA SER A 94 8.53 -11.35 15.33
C SER A 94 8.60 -12.28 14.12
N ARG A 95 9.54 -13.24 14.12
CA ARG A 95 9.61 -14.28 13.08
C ARG A 95 8.42 -15.24 13.13
N GLU A 96 8.04 -15.67 14.33
CA GLU A 96 6.85 -16.50 14.55
C GLU A 96 5.59 -15.78 14.03
N ASP A 97 5.42 -14.51 14.38
CA ASP A 97 4.26 -13.70 13.98
C ASP A 97 4.21 -13.51 12.46
N THR A 98 5.36 -13.29 11.83
CA THR A 98 5.46 -13.18 10.37
C THR A 98 5.08 -14.50 9.68
N ALA A 99 5.53 -15.63 10.23
CA ALA A 99 5.16 -16.95 9.71
C ALA A 99 3.66 -17.24 9.86
N VAL A 100 3.08 -16.88 11.00
CA VAL A 100 1.64 -16.99 11.25
C VAL A 100 0.84 -16.08 10.32
N ALA A 101 1.32 -14.87 10.05
CA ALA A 101 0.67 -13.91 9.17
C ALA A 101 0.91 -14.17 7.66
N GLU A 102 1.79 -15.11 7.29
CA GLU A 102 2.13 -15.40 5.88
C GLU A 102 0.89 -15.58 4.99
N PRO A 103 -0.16 -16.34 5.39
CA PRO A 103 -1.34 -16.51 4.56
C PRO A 103 -2.06 -15.19 4.26
N LEU A 104 -2.11 -14.27 5.23
CA LEU A 104 -2.66 -12.91 5.01
C LEU A 104 -1.75 -12.13 4.08
N LEU A 105 -0.45 -12.11 4.35
CA LEU A 105 0.51 -11.37 3.54
C LEU A 105 0.46 -11.82 2.08
N SER A 106 0.26 -13.10 1.80
CA SER A 106 0.10 -13.61 0.42
C SER A 106 -1.18 -13.14 -0.27
N VAL A 107 -2.22 -12.78 0.47
CA VAL A 107 -3.45 -12.18 -0.08
C VAL A 107 -3.26 -10.69 -0.33
N PHE A 108 -2.72 -9.95 0.63
CA PHE A 108 -2.54 -8.50 0.54
C PHE A 108 -1.38 -8.09 -0.38
N THR A 109 -0.39 -8.96 -0.56
CA THR A 109 0.77 -8.75 -1.47
C THR A 109 0.75 -9.68 -2.68
N GLY A 110 -0.31 -10.47 -2.85
CA GLY A 110 -0.46 -11.43 -3.94
C GLY A 110 -0.68 -10.72 -5.27
N HIS A 111 0.17 -11.00 -6.25
CA HIS A 111 0.05 -10.48 -7.62
C HIS A 111 -0.62 -11.52 -8.54
N GLY A 112 -1.42 -12.43 -7.96
CA GLY A 112 -2.09 -13.47 -8.72
C GLY A 112 -3.16 -12.84 -9.61
N THR A 113 -2.84 -12.63 -10.88
CA THR A 113 -3.80 -12.19 -11.90
C THR A 113 -4.84 -13.26 -12.23
N ASP A 114 -4.61 -14.49 -11.76
CA ASP A 114 -5.49 -15.65 -11.96
C ASP A 114 -6.64 -15.72 -10.93
N VAL A 115 -6.72 -14.74 -10.02
CA VAL A 115 -7.87 -14.61 -9.12
C VAL A 115 -9.02 -13.99 -9.90
N GLU A 116 -10.02 -14.81 -10.26
CA GLU A 116 -11.31 -14.30 -10.71
C GLU A 116 -11.91 -13.49 -9.55
N HIS A 117 -11.87 -12.16 -9.68
CA HIS A 117 -12.61 -11.29 -8.77
C HIS A 117 -14.09 -11.37 -9.15
N PRO A 118 -14.99 -11.71 -8.21
CA PRO A 118 -16.42 -11.66 -8.49
C PRO A 118 -16.79 -10.24 -8.91
N VAL A 119 -17.65 -10.12 -9.93
CA VAL A 119 -18.24 -8.83 -10.29
C VAL A 119 -19.16 -8.43 -9.15
N ILE A 120 -18.72 -7.47 -8.33
CA ILE A 120 -19.53 -6.90 -7.27
C ILE A 120 -20.21 -5.66 -7.86
N GLU A 121 -21.52 -5.77 -8.07
CA GLU A 121 -22.33 -4.63 -8.51
C GLU A 121 -22.39 -3.56 -7.41
N VAL A 122 -22.37 -2.30 -7.85
CA VAL A 122 -22.52 -1.14 -6.98
C VAL A 122 -24.00 -0.88 -6.71
N ASP A 123 -24.35 -0.46 -5.49
CA ASP A 123 -25.73 -0.19 -5.09
C ASP A 123 -26.38 0.91 -5.96
N GLU A 124 -27.63 0.71 -6.38
CA GLU A 124 -28.34 1.62 -7.28
C GLU A 124 -28.48 3.05 -6.70
N ALA A 125 -28.59 3.18 -5.37
CA ALA A 125 -28.65 4.49 -4.73
C ALA A 125 -27.28 5.19 -4.75
N GLU A 126 -26.18 4.46 -4.65
CA GLU A 126 -24.83 4.99 -4.85
C GLU A 126 -24.65 5.50 -6.29
N LEU A 127 -25.05 4.71 -7.30
CA LEU A 127 -25.00 5.10 -8.71
C LEU A 127 -25.80 6.38 -9.00
N THR A 128 -27.00 6.47 -8.42
CA THR A 128 -27.87 7.65 -8.56
C THR A 128 -27.21 8.90 -7.98
N ARG A 129 -26.57 8.80 -6.80
CA ARG A 129 -25.86 9.94 -6.19
C ARG A 129 -24.64 10.35 -7.01
N LEU A 130 -23.87 9.37 -7.51
CA LEU A 130 -22.73 9.63 -8.39
C LEU A 130 -23.15 10.34 -9.68
N ALA A 131 -24.20 9.87 -10.36
CA ALA A 131 -24.70 10.46 -11.60
C ALA A 131 -25.17 11.91 -11.41
N ALA A 132 -25.90 12.17 -10.31
CA ALA A 132 -26.35 13.52 -9.97
C ALA A 132 -25.19 14.47 -9.70
N TRP A 133 -24.16 13.99 -8.98
CA TRP A 133 -22.96 14.78 -8.71
C TRP A 133 -22.13 15.04 -9.97
N LEU A 134 -21.88 14.01 -10.80
CA LEU A 134 -21.16 14.17 -12.07
C LEU A 134 -21.88 15.15 -13.02
N THR A 135 -23.22 15.11 -13.07
CA THR A 135 -24.02 16.07 -13.84
C THR A 135 -23.77 17.51 -13.38
N ALA A 136 -23.65 17.73 -12.06
CA ALA A 136 -23.39 19.05 -11.51
C ALA A 136 -21.97 19.53 -11.81
N GLU A 137 -20.96 18.68 -11.62
CA GLU A 137 -19.55 18.99 -11.90
C GLU A 137 -19.31 19.30 -13.38
N GLN A 138 -19.99 18.57 -14.27
CA GLN A 138 -19.82 18.71 -15.71
C GLN A 138 -20.65 19.80 -16.35
N GLY A 139 -21.72 20.25 -15.67
CA GLY A 139 -22.66 21.23 -16.21
C GLY A 139 -23.51 20.70 -17.37
N ALA A 140 -23.50 19.38 -17.60
CA ALA A 140 -24.26 18.68 -18.61
C ALA A 140 -24.75 17.33 -18.05
N PRO A 141 -25.89 16.78 -18.52
CA PRO A 141 -26.39 15.49 -18.04
C PRO A 141 -25.37 14.37 -18.20
N VAL A 142 -25.06 13.70 -17.10
CA VAL A 142 -24.24 12.48 -17.05
C VAL A 142 -25.12 11.33 -16.58
N GLU A 143 -25.17 10.27 -17.37
CA GLU A 143 -25.80 9.00 -16.98
C GLU A 143 -24.71 7.99 -16.61
N VAL A 144 -24.88 7.29 -15.49
CA VAL A 144 -24.04 6.15 -15.11
C VAL A 144 -24.73 4.88 -15.60
N LEU A 145 -24.17 4.25 -16.63
CA LEU A 145 -24.77 3.08 -17.29
C LEU A 145 -24.51 1.79 -16.52
N GLN A 146 -23.31 1.67 -15.96
CA GLN A 146 -22.85 0.50 -15.20
C GLN A 146 -21.69 0.92 -14.30
N ALA A 147 -21.60 0.33 -13.11
CA ALA A 147 -20.37 0.33 -12.34
C ALA A 147 -20.15 -1.03 -11.65
N GLU A 148 -18.89 -1.45 -11.62
CA GLU A 148 -18.45 -2.67 -10.95
C GLU A 148 -17.30 -2.34 -10.00
N VAL A 149 -17.27 -2.95 -8.82
CA VAL A 149 -16.13 -2.84 -7.91
C VAL A 149 -14.97 -3.66 -8.48
N ILE A 150 -13.80 -3.02 -8.59
CA ILE A 150 -12.55 -3.69 -8.95
C ILE A 150 -12.04 -4.41 -7.70
N GLY A 151 -11.98 -5.74 -7.74
CA GLY A 151 -11.42 -6.55 -6.65
C GLY A 151 -9.91 -6.37 -6.47
N GLY A 152 -9.39 -6.77 -5.30
CA GLY A 152 -7.95 -6.76 -4.98
C GLY A 152 -7.40 -5.47 -4.34
N GLY A 153 -8.16 -4.36 -4.33
CA GLY A 153 -7.80 -3.15 -3.59
C GLY A 153 -8.30 -3.19 -2.14
N PHE A 154 -7.40 -3.26 -1.16
CA PHE A 154 -7.76 -3.32 0.27
C PHE A 154 -7.74 -1.95 0.97
N SER A 155 -6.94 -1.00 0.45
CA SER A 155 -6.82 0.36 0.99
C SER A 155 -7.93 1.28 0.45
N ARG A 156 -8.33 1.10 -0.81
CA ARG A 156 -9.25 1.98 -1.53
C ARG A 156 -10.31 1.19 -2.27
N ARG A 157 -11.57 1.63 -2.18
CA ARG A 157 -12.66 1.09 -2.99
C ARG A 157 -12.60 1.72 -4.37
N MET A 158 -12.42 0.91 -5.41
CA MET A 158 -12.34 1.38 -6.79
C MET A 158 -13.48 0.81 -7.63
N TRP A 159 -14.15 1.66 -8.40
CA TRP A 159 -15.17 1.23 -9.36
C TRP A 159 -14.70 1.50 -10.78
N ARG A 160 -14.82 0.49 -11.65
CA ARG A 160 -14.84 0.74 -13.10
C ARG A 160 -16.26 1.15 -13.47
N THR A 161 -16.41 2.36 -13.98
CA THR A 161 -17.72 2.97 -14.23
C THR A 161 -17.84 3.40 -15.69
N THR A 162 -18.89 2.96 -16.36
CA THR A 162 -19.25 3.40 -17.70
C THR A 162 -20.24 4.56 -17.60
N ILE A 163 -19.88 5.72 -18.14
CA ILE A 163 -20.72 6.91 -18.16
C ILE A 163 -21.07 7.33 -19.58
N MET A 164 -22.26 7.88 -19.75
CA MET A 164 -22.69 8.57 -20.96
C MET A 164 -22.65 10.08 -20.70
N LEU A 165 -21.87 10.80 -21.51
CA LEU A 165 -21.76 12.26 -21.45
C LEU A 165 -21.79 12.81 -22.88
N ASP A 166 -22.70 13.75 -23.14
CA ASP A 166 -22.93 14.36 -24.46
C ASP A 166 -23.23 13.36 -25.59
N GLY A 167 -23.78 12.18 -25.24
CA GLY A 167 -24.09 11.11 -26.19
C GLY A 167 -22.91 10.18 -26.49
N ASP A 168 -21.74 10.42 -25.88
CA ASP A 168 -20.58 9.56 -25.96
C ASP A 168 -20.40 8.73 -24.68
N SER A 169 -20.29 7.41 -24.86
CA SER A 169 -19.95 6.48 -23.78
C SER A 169 -18.45 6.48 -23.52
N ARG A 170 -18.04 6.56 -22.26
CA ARG A 170 -16.64 6.42 -21.84
C ARG A 170 -16.55 5.74 -20.48
N ASN A 171 -15.43 5.09 -20.24
CA ASN A 171 -15.12 4.51 -18.94
C ASN A 171 -14.29 5.47 -18.08
N VAL A 172 -14.55 5.43 -16.78
CA VAL A 172 -13.82 6.17 -15.75
C VAL A 172 -13.62 5.29 -14.53
N ILE A 173 -12.59 5.60 -13.74
CA ILE A 173 -12.37 4.95 -12.44
C ILE A 173 -12.82 5.90 -11.33
N VAL A 174 -13.69 5.43 -10.44
CA VAL A 174 -14.07 6.12 -9.21
C VAL A 174 -13.28 5.50 -8.07
N ARG A 175 -12.49 6.30 -7.33
CA ARG A 175 -11.60 5.81 -6.27
C ARG A 175 -11.89 6.53 -4.95
N SER A 176 -12.27 5.77 -3.94
CA SER A 176 -12.75 6.27 -2.63
C SER A 176 -11.83 5.84 -1.48
N GLU A 177 -11.75 6.66 -0.41
CA GLU A 177 -10.77 6.51 0.68
C GLU A 177 -10.91 5.26 1.57
N GLN A 178 -12.07 4.63 1.63
CA GLN A 178 -12.33 3.42 2.44
C GLN A 178 -11.80 3.51 3.89
N GLY A 179 -12.02 4.66 4.54
CA GLY A 179 -11.60 4.89 5.93
C GLY A 179 -10.12 5.24 6.14
N GLY A 180 -9.32 5.36 5.07
CA GLY A 180 -7.96 5.91 5.14
C GLY A 180 -6.97 5.05 5.95
N MET A 181 -6.97 3.73 5.71
CA MET A 181 -6.25 2.72 6.50
C MET A 181 -4.77 3.03 6.77
N PHE A 182 -4.10 3.72 5.85
CA PHE A 182 -2.67 4.07 5.96
C PHE A 182 -2.42 5.56 6.20
N GLY A 183 -3.44 6.32 6.64
CA GLY A 183 -3.34 7.77 6.81
C GLY A 183 -3.11 8.54 5.51
N THR A 184 -3.31 7.88 4.36
CA THR A 184 -3.29 8.49 3.03
C THR A 184 -4.64 9.13 2.74
N ASP A 185 -4.64 10.26 2.07
CA ASP A 185 -5.85 11.00 1.74
C ASP A 185 -5.93 11.36 0.24
N THR A 186 -7.15 11.57 -0.24
CA THR A 186 -7.46 11.92 -1.62
C THR A 186 -6.79 13.22 -2.04
N VAL A 187 -6.65 14.19 -1.14
CA VAL A 187 -6.11 15.52 -1.47
C VAL A 187 -4.64 15.40 -1.83
N THR A 188 -3.87 14.69 -1.01
CA THR A 188 -2.43 14.45 -1.24
C THR A 188 -2.19 13.65 -2.50
N GLU A 189 -2.91 12.55 -2.70
CA GLU A 189 -2.79 11.69 -3.90
C GLU A 189 -3.14 12.44 -5.19
N VAL A 190 -4.27 13.16 -5.21
CA VAL A 190 -4.69 13.96 -6.37
C VAL A 190 -3.68 15.06 -6.68
N ALA A 191 -3.14 15.73 -5.66
CA ALA A 191 -2.12 16.76 -5.85
C ALA A 191 -0.86 16.17 -6.50
N ALA A 192 -0.41 15.00 -6.02
CA ALA A 192 0.72 14.29 -6.60
C ALA A 192 0.48 13.93 -8.07
N MET A 193 -0.65 13.28 -8.37
CA MET A 193 -0.99 12.89 -9.75
C MET A 193 -1.11 14.08 -10.70
N ARG A 194 -1.73 15.18 -10.27
CA ARG A 194 -1.80 16.41 -11.09
C ARG A 194 -0.43 17.03 -11.34
N GLY A 195 0.44 17.08 -10.32
CA GLY A 195 1.80 17.60 -10.45
C GLY A 195 2.67 16.77 -11.40
N LEU A 196 2.55 15.43 -11.31
CA LEU A 196 3.25 14.48 -12.17
C LEU A 196 2.79 14.61 -13.63
N LEU A 197 1.47 14.61 -13.87
CA LEU A 197 0.91 14.76 -15.21
C LEU A 197 1.32 16.11 -15.84
N ALA A 198 1.29 17.21 -15.08
CA ALA A 198 1.73 18.52 -15.53
C ALA A 198 3.24 18.57 -15.87
N SER A 199 4.03 17.69 -15.26
CA SER A 199 5.46 17.54 -15.53
C SER A 199 5.76 16.59 -16.69
N GLY A 200 4.73 16.02 -17.32
CA GLY A 200 4.85 15.08 -18.44
C GLY A 200 5.09 13.62 -18.03
N TYR A 201 4.98 13.30 -16.74
CA TYR A 201 5.06 11.93 -16.26
C TYR A 201 3.71 11.21 -16.44
N ARG A 202 3.73 9.94 -16.83
CA ARG A 202 2.52 9.20 -17.23
C ARG A 202 1.79 8.64 -16.00
N VAL A 203 0.67 9.28 -15.67
CA VAL A 203 -0.30 8.86 -14.66
C VAL A 203 -1.73 9.04 -15.20
N PRO A 204 -2.74 8.34 -14.67
CA PRO A 204 -4.13 8.59 -15.03
C PRO A 204 -4.53 10.05 -14.79
N ALA A 205 -5.25 10.66 -15.73
CA ALA A 205 -5.74 12.02 -15.56
C ALA A 205 -6.86 12.10 -14.52
N ILE A 206 -6.74 13.01 -13.56
CA ILE A 206 -7.82 13.31 -12.61
C ILE A 206 -8.88 14.16 -13.30
N LEU A 207 -10.11 13.63 -13.38
CA LEU A 207 -11.26 14.29 -14.01
C LEU A 207 -12.02 15.14 -12.99
N HIS A 208 -12.40 14.55 -11.85
CA HIS A 208 -13.19 15.20 -10.80
C HIS A 208 -12.72 14.80 -9.41
N VAL A 209 -13.01 15.62 -8.40
CA VAL A 209 -12.62 15.39 -6.99
C VAL A 209 -13.77 15.79 -6.08
N GLU A 210 -14.19 14.89 -5.21
CA GLU A 210 -15.20 15.11 -4.16
C GLU A 210 -14.51 14.92 -2.80
N PRO A 211 -13.99 15.99 -2.17
CA PRO A 211 -13.15 15.86 -0.99
C PRO A 211 -13.94 15.75 0.32
N THR A 212 -15.27 15.81 0.29
CA THR A 212 -16.10 16.01 1.50
C THR A 212 -16.75 14.73 2.01
N GLY A 213 -16.91 13.71 1.15
CA GLY A 213 -17.65 12.50 1.44
C GLY A 213 -19.15 12.66 1.55
N THR A 214 -19.70 13.81 1.13
CA THR A 214 -21.14 14.08 1.22
C THR A 214 -21.96 13.32 0.18
N VAL A 215 -21.32 12.82 -0.89
CA VAL A 215 -22.02 12.14 -1.98
C VAL A 215 -22.05 10.61 -1.77
N LEU A 216 -20.89 10.01 -1.50
CA LEU A 216 -20.75 8.55 -1.36
C LEU A 216 -20.48 8.09 0.07
N GLY A 217 -20.45 9.00 1.04
CA GLY A 217 -20.16 8.70 2.46
C GLY A 217 -18.69 8.88 2.84
N GLU A 218 -17.81 8.99 1.83
CA GLU A 218 -16.37 9.17 1.99
C GLU A 218 -15.80 9.96 0.80
N PRO A 219 -14.69 10.70 0.99
CA PRO A 219 -14.04 11.40 -0.11
C PRO A 219 -13.65 10.44 -1.24
N PHE A 220 -13.76 10.92 -2.47
CA PHE A 220 -13.37 10.17 -3.66
C PHE A 220 -12.94 11.08 -4.79
N PHE A 221 -12.33 10.51 -5.80
CA PHE A 221 -12.06 11.20 -7.06
C PHE A 221 -12.39 10.31 -8.25
N VAL A 222 -12.59 10.94 -9.40
CA VAL A 222 -12.83 10.28 -10.67
C VAL A 222 -11.64 10.53 -11.57
N MET A 223 -11.08 9.46 -12.13
CA MET A 223 -9.93 9.52 -13.03
C MET A 223 -10.20 8.79 -14.33
N GLU A 224 -9.37 9.08 -15.33
CA GLU A 224 -9.32 8.34 -16.59
C GLU A 224 -9.11 6.84 -16.33
N GLU A 225 -9.88 5.99 -17.02
CA GLU A 225 -9.47 4.60 -17.22
C GLU A 225 -8.40 4.57 -18.32
N VAL A 226 -7.19 4.15 -17.97
CA VAL A 226 -6.09 4.02 -18.93
C VAL A 226 -6.06 2.61 -19.52
N PRO A 227 -5.86 2.46 -20.84
CA PRO A 227 -5.72 1.14 -21.45
C PRO A 227 -4.38 0.52 -21.07
N GLY A 228 -4.31 -0.80 -21.17
CA GLY A 228 -3.07 -1.56 -21.04
C GLY A 228 -3.25 -2.82 -20.22
N GLN A 229 -2.14 -3.52 -20.05
CA GLN A 229 -2.08 -4.78 -19.31
C GLN A 229 -0.83 -4.82 -18.41
N VAL A 230 -0.95 -5.55 -17.32
CA VAL A 230 0.21 -5.88 -16.47
C VAL A 230 1.16 -6.79 -17.23
N ARG A 231 2.47 -6.53 -17.12
CA ARG A 231 3.53 -7.35 -17.70
C ARG A 231 4.44 -7.89 -16.61
N LEU A 232 4.55 -9.21 -16.55
CA LEU A 232 5.37 -9.93 -15.55
C LEU A 232 6.68 -10.49 -16.15
N ASP A 233 6.96 -10.19 -17.42
CA ASP A 233 8.18 -10.59 -18.11
C ASP A 233 9.35 -9.62 -17.83
N ASP A 234 10.57 -10.03 -18.19
CA ASP A 234 11.77 -9.22 -17.97
C ASP A 234 11.69 -7.84 -18.64
N ALA A 235 11.11 -7.77 -19.83
CA ALA A 235 10.94 -6.50 -20.53
C ALA A 235 9.94 -5.56 -19.82
N GLY A 236 8.84 -6.09 -19.25
CA GLY A 236 7.94 -5.32 -18.40
C GLY A 236 8.64 -4.79 -17.15
N LEU A 237 9.48 -5.61 -16.51
CA LEU A 237 10.28 -5.16 -15.37
C LEU A 237 11.27 -4.06 -15.76
N ASP A 238 11.94 -4.18 -16.90
CA ASP A 238 12.85 -3.14 -17.39
C ASP A 238 12.11 -1.82 -17.68
N ASP A 239 10.90 -1.88 -18.22
CA ASP A 239 10.05 -0.69 -18.43
C ASP A 239 9.69 -0.02 -17.10
N ILE A 240 9.37 -0.80 -16.06
CA ILE A 240 9.12 -0.27 -14.70
C ILE A 240 10.37 0.40 -14.15
N ILE A 241 11.54 -0.24 -14.25
CA ILE A 241 12.81 0.33 -13.78
C ILE A 241 13.09 1.67 -14.48
N ARG A 242 12.89 1.75 -15.80
CA ARG A 242 13.06 3.02 -16.54
C ARG A 242 12.05 4.08 -16.07
N SER A 243 10.79 3.70 -15.86
CA SER A 243 9.75 4.62 -15.39
C SER A 243 10.07 5.18 -14.01
N VAL A 244 10.52 4.35 -13.04
CA VAL A 244 10.94 4.83 -11.71
C VAL A 244 12.13 5.78 -11.82
N ALA A 245 13.11 5.48 -12.68
CA ALA A 245 14.21 6.41 -12.92
C ALA A 245 13.77 7.72 -13.59
N GLU A 246 12.74 7.70 -14.44
CA GLU A 246 12.12 8.90 -15.01
C GLU A 246 11.39 9.71 -13.93
N LEU A 247 10.65 9.05 -13.02
CA LEU A 247 9.98 9.66 -11.87
C LEU A 247 10.98 10.43 -11.00
N HIS A 248 12.13 9.81 -10.72
CA HIS A 248 13.18 10.42 -9.89
C HIS A 248 13.82 11.68 -10.51
N ARG A 249 13.53 11.98 -11.79
CA ARG A 249 13.96 13.20 -12.48
C ARG A 249 12.89 14.28 -12.54
N VAL A 250 11.64 13.97 -12.17
CA VAL A 250 10.58 14.97 -12.07
C VAL A 250 10.94 15.97 -10.96
N PRO A 251 10.84 17.29 -11.19
CA PRO A 251 11.12 18.27 -10.15
C PRO A 251 10.25 18.05 -8.92
N VAL A 252 10.85 17.93 -7.74
CA VAL A 252 10.14 17.76 -6.45
C VAL A 252 9.07 18.84 -6.23
N THR A 253 9.32 20.06 -6.73
CA THR A 253 8.38 21.18 -6.70
C THR A 253 7.05 20.93 -7.41
N ALA A 254 6.95 19.85 -8.21
CA ALA A 254 5.69 19.40 -8.79
C ALA A 254 4.67 18.99 -7.73
N ILE A 255 5.12 18.50 -6.56
CA ILE A 255 4.25 18.04 -5.46
C ILE A 255 4.57 18.71 -4.12
N ASP A 256 5.80 19.20 -3.91
CA ASP A 256 6.23 19.84 -2.67
C ASP A 256 7.14 21.06 -2.95
N PRO A 257 6.65 22.30 -2.74
CA PRO A 257 7.44 23.52 -2.95
C PRO A 257 8.28 23.93 -1.73
N SER A 258 8.36 23.12 -0.66
CA SER A 258 8.96 23.51 0.63
C SER A 258 10.49 23.66 0.61
N GLU A 259 11.17 23.16 -0.42
CA GLU A 259 12.64 23.16 -0.55
C GLU A 259 13.38 22.59 0.68
N ARG A 260 12.74 21.67 1.41
CA ARG A 260 13.32 21.03 2.60
C ARG A 260 14.58 20.23 2.23
N PRO A 261 15.64 20.27 3.05
CA PRO A 261 16.81 19.40 2.87
C PRO A 261 16.45 17.92 2.96
N ALA A 262 17.18 17.05 2.24
CA ALA A 262 16.89 15.61 2.17
C ALA A 262 16.86 14.93 3.56
N GLU A 263 17.80 15.28 4.44
CA GLU A 263 17.82 14.75 5.82
C GLU A 263 16.55 15.10 6.60
N GLN A 264 16.03 16.32 6.42
CA GLN A 264 14.77 16.74 7.06
C GLN A 264 13.58 15.98 6.46
N VAL A 265 13.52 15.84 5.15
CA VAL A 265 12.43 15.10 4.46
C VAL A 265 12.37 13.65 4.94
N ILE A 266 13.50 12.93 4.89
CA ILE A 266 13.56 11.51 5.27
C ILE A 266 13.27 11.37 6.77
N GLY A 267 13.79 12.29 7.58
CA GLY A 267 13.41 12.39 8.99
C GLY A 267 11.90 12.49 9.14
N ASP A 268 11.27 13.51 8.55
CA ASP A 268 9.83 13.77 8.65
C ASP A 268 9.00 12.54 8.24
N ASN A 269 9.43 11.80 7.21
CA ASN A 269 8.79 10.55 6.78
C ASN A 269 8.84 9.47 7.87
N ILE A 270 10.01 9.21 8.48
CA ILE A 270 10.16 8.25 9.58
C ILE A 270 9.26 8.63 10.76
N ASP A 271 9.23 9.90 11.14
CA ASP A 271 8.35 10.36 12.22
C ASP A 271 6.87 10.25 11.86
N GLY A 272 6.53 10.47 10.58
CA GLY A 272 5.18 10.27 10.05
C GLY A 272 4.70 8.84 10.24
N TRP A 273 5.49 7.88 9.76
CA TRP A 273 5.20 6.45 9.93
C TRP A 273 5.14 6.03 11.40
N LEU A 274 6.05 6.54 12.23
CA LEU A 274 6.06 6.26 13.67
C LEU A 274 4.80 6.81 14.37
N ARG A 275 4.35 8.02 14.00
CA ARG A 275 3.07 8.58 14.50
C ARG A 275 1.88 7.74 14.06
N LEU A 276 1.84 7.34 12.78
CA LEU A 276 0.76 6.53 12.24
C LEU A 276 0.66 5.18 12.95
N TYR A 277 1.80 4.49 13.14
CA TYR A 277 1.84 3.23 13.86
C TYR A 277 1.36 3.42 15.32
N ARG A 278 1.83 4.43 16.04
CA ARG A 278 1.39 4.68 17.43
C ARG A 278 -0.10 5.04 17.55
N ALA A 279 -0.69 5.61 16.51
CA ALA A 279 -2.12 5.93 16.49
C ALA A 279 -3.00 4.68 16.33
N HIS A 280 -2.48 3.60 15.75
CA HIS A 280 -3.25 2.40 15.42
C HIS A 280 -2.82 1.16 16.22
N ALA A 281 -1.62 1.15 16.80
CA ALA A 281 -1.14 0.07 17.64
C ALA A 281 -1.72 0.19 19.05
N ALA A 282 -2.37 -0.87 19.53
CA ALA A 282 -2.92 -0.93 20.89
C ALA A 282 -1.84 -0.93 21.98
N THR A 283 -0.63 -1.40 21.65
CA THR A 283 0.54 -1.46 22.54
C THR A 283 1.81 -1.21 21.72
N ALA A 284 2.89 -0.77 22.36
CA ALA A 284 4.14 -0.58 21.65
C ALA A 284 4.67 -1.91 21.05
N ILE A 285 5.23 -1.83 19.85
CA ILE A 285 6.05 -2.90 19.24
C ILE A 285 7.52 -2.51 19.45
N PRO A 286 8.24 -3.12 20.41
CA PRO A 286 9.59 -2.69 20.77
C PRO A 286 10.57 -2.65 19.60
N LEU A 287 10.45 -3.58 18.64
CA LEU A 287 11.33 -3.62 17.47
C LEU A 287 11.04 -2.51 16.45
N ILE A 288 9.79 -2.04 16.32
CA ILE A 288 9.46 -0.90 15.45
C ILE A 288 9.95 0.39 16.09
N GLU A 289 9.69 0.57 17.40
CA GLU A 289 10.16 1.72 18.17
C GLU A 289 11.68 1.85 18.08
N GLN A 290 12.39 0.75 18.33
CA GLN A 290 13.84 0.71 18.21
C GLN A 290 14.31 0.93 16.76
N GLY A 291 13.67 0.29 15.79
CA GLY A 291 14.03 0.44 14.37
C GLY A 291 13.90 1.89 13.91
N ALA A 292 12.81 2.56 14.24
CA ALA A 292 12.60 3.97 13.92
C ALA A 292 13.64 4.88 14.61
N ALA A 293 13.95 4.63 15.88
CA ALA A 293 14.99 5.38 16.59
C ALA A 293 16.38 5.17 15.98
N TRP A 294 16.71 3.94 15.58
CA TRP A 294 17.96 3.62 14.89
C TRP A 294 18.03 4.32 13.54
N LEU A 295 16.98 4.26 12.73
CA LEU A 295 16.91 4.95 11.44
C LEU A 295 17.11 6.45 11.61
N ARG A 296 16.44 7.07 12.60
CA ARG A 296 16.61 8.50 12.92
C ARG A 296 18.03 8.86 13.35
N ALA A 297 18.70 8.01 14.13
CA ALA A 297 20.05 8.26 14.60
C ALA A 297 21.13 8.01 13.53
N ASN A 298 20.82 7.25 12.48
CA ASN A 298 21.74 6.84 11.42
C ASN A 298 21.26 7.30 10.04
N LEU A 299 20.55 8.43 9.96
CA LEU A 299 20.09 9.01 8.70
C LEU A 299 21.29 9.34 7.80
N GLU A 300 21.35 8.68 6.65
CA GLU A 300 22.35 8.93 5.62
C GLU A 300 21.65 9.02 4.25
N PRO A 301 21.20 10.22 3.83
CA PRO A 301 20.59 10.41 2.52
C PRO A 301 21.55 9.99 1.40
N THR A 302 21.07 9.20 0.44
CA THR A 302 21.90 8.70 -0.67
C THR A 302 22.09 9.72 -1.78
N GLY A 303 21.30 10.80 -1.75
CA GLY A 303 21.37 11.90 -2.70
C GLY A 303 20.35 13.02 -2.40
N PRO A 304 20.08 13.91 -3.38
CA PRO A 304 18.97 14.85 -3.29
C PRO A 304 17.63 14.11 -3.20
N SER A 305 16.65 14.73 -2.55
CA SER A 305 15.29 14.18 -2.53
C SER A 305 14.68 14.11 -3.92
N VAL A 306 13.86 13.08 -4.12
CA VAL A 306 13.10 12.83 -5.34
C VAL A 306 11.63 12.61 -5.00
N ILE A 307 10.77 12.57 -6.01
CA ILE A 307 9.43 12.02 -5.84
C ILE A 307 9.56 10.50 -5.81
N VAL A 308 9.09 9.90 -4.73
CA VAL A 308 9.07 8.46 -4.48
C VAL A 308 7.65 7.95 -4.72
N HIS A 309 7.51 6.82 -5.41
CA HIS A 309 6.21 6.18 -5.58
C HIS A 309 5.76 5.48 -4.30
N GLY A 310 6.67 4.77 -3.64
CA GLY A 310 6.43 4.07 -2.37
C GLY A 310 5.78 2.69 -2.51
N ASP A 311 5.34 2.31 -3.71
CA ASP A 311 4.77 0.99 -4.01
C ASP A 311 5.01 0.57 -5.46
N ALA A 312 6.21 0.86 -5.99
CA ALA A 312 6.55 0.56 -7.37
C ALA A 312 6.57 -0.97 -7.63
N GLY A 313 5.88 -1.42 -8.67
CA GLY A 313 5.90 -2.82 -9.09
C GLY A 313 4.91 -3.15 -10.20
N PRO A 314 4.95 -4.40 -10.73
CA PRO A 314 4.14 -4.80 -11.88
C PRO A 314 2.63 -4.66 -11.68
N GLY A 315 2.13 -4.84 -10.46
CA GLY A 315 0.71 -4.66 -10.16
C GLY A 315 0.21 -3.22 -10.31
N ASN A 316 1.12 -2.24 -10.26
CA ASN A 316 0.82 -0.81 -10.32
C ASN A 316 1.31 -0.18 -11.63
N ALA A 317 1.47 -0.99 -12.69
CA ALA A 317 1.92 -0.52 -14.00
C ALA A 317 1.11 -1.19 -15.11
N LEU A 318 0.49 -0.36 -15.97
CA LEU A 318 -0.18 -0.82 -17.17
C LEU A 318 0.64 -0.47 -18.40
N PHE A 319 0.90 -1.48 -19.23
CA PHE A 319 1.60 -1.32 -20.49
C PHE A 319 0.60 -1.33 -21.64
N ASP A 320 0.68 -0.31 -22.49
CA ASP A 320 -0.06 -0.19 -23.74
C ASP A 320 0.91 0.06 -24.91
N GLU A 321 0.65 -0.52 -26.08
CA GLU A 321 1.55 -0.42 -27.23
C GLU A 321 1.69 1.02 -27.75
N GLU A 322 0.63 1.83 -27.65
CA GLU A 322 0.62 3.21 -28.17
C GLU A 322 1.08 4.22 -27.10
N ARG A 323 0.65 4.04 -25.85
CA ARG A 323 0.90 4.97 -24.75
C ARG A 323 2.18 4.67 -23.95
N GLY A 324 2.67 3.44 -24.03
CA GLY A 324 3.75 2.93 -23.18
C GLY A 324 3.27 2.61 -21.77
N LEU A 325 4.19 2.65 -20.81
CA LEU A 325 3.91 2.34 -19.41
C LEU A 325 3.22 3.52 -18.71
N THR A 326 2.07 3.28 -18.10
CA THR A 326 1.38 4.21 -17.20
C THR A 326 1.42 3.66 -15.78
N VAL A 327 1.86 4.48 -14.84
CA VAL A 327 2.00 4.09 -13.43
C VAL A 327 0.74 4.47 -12.65
N LEU A 328 0.26 3.53 -11.85
CA LEU A 328 -0.97 3.59 -11.07
C LEU A 328 -0.67 3.65 -9.57
N ASP A 329 -1.72 3.85 -8.78
CA ASP A 329 -1.70 3.75 -7.31
C ASP A 329 -0.68 4.67 -6.60
N TRP A 330 -1.03 5.95 -6.51
CA TRP A 330 -0.18 7.00 -5.98
C TRP A 330 -0.45 7.32 -4.51
N GLU A 331 -1.12 6.43 -3.77
CA GLU A 331 -1.51 6.71 -2.38
C GLU A 331 -0.30 6.89 -1.44
N PHE A 332 0.83 6.25 -1.76
CA PHE A 332 2.09 6.37 -1.00
C PHE A 332 3.07 7.36 -1.61
N ALA A 333 2.65 8.16 -2.59
CA ALA A 333 3.52 9.12 -3.24
C ALA A 333 3.98 10.20 -2.27
N HIS A 334 5.29 10.42 -2.18
CA HIS A 334 5.86 11.42 -1.29
C HIS A 334 7.22 11.90 -1.78
N VAL A 335 7.78 12.90 -1.11
CA VAL A 335 9.17 13.31 -1.33
C VAL A 335 10.06 12.50 -0.40
N GLY A 336 11.09 11.87 -0.93
CA GLY A 336 11.91 10.93 -0.16
C GLY A 336 13.27 10.66 -0.81
N ASP A 337 13.89 9.57 -0.42
CA ASP A 337 15.14 9.08 -0.99
C ASP A 337 14.85 8.11 -2.16
N ALA A 338 15.59 8.24 -3.26
CA ALA A 338 15.44 7.34 -4.41
C ALA A 338 15.66 5.86 -4.04
N ALA A 339 16.47 5.59 -3.01
CA ALA A 339 16.71 4.24 -2.50
C ALA A 339 15.44 3.54 -2.01
N GLU A 340 14.40 4.28 -1.61
CA GLU A 340 13.13 3.72 -1.13
C GLU A 340 12.43 2.92 -2.22
N ASP A 341 12.27 3.49 -3.42
CA ASP A 341 11.65 2.78 -4.55
C ASP A 341 12.49 1.57 -5.01
N TRP A 342 13.81 1.67 -5.00
CA TRP A 342 14.68 0.56 -5.40
C TRP A 342 14.67 -0.58 -4.40
N ALA A 343 14.76 -0.26 -3.10
CA ALA A 343 14.65 -1.24 -2.04
C ALA A 343 13.26 -1.90 -2.06
N TYR A 344 12.20 -1.12 -2.25
CA TYR A 344 10.85 -1.65 -2.31
C TYR A 344 10.63 -2.56 -3.53
N LEU A 345 11.01 -2.10 -4.72
CA LEU A 345 10.89 -2.88 -5.95
C LEU A 345 11.69 -4.18 -5.88
N ALA A 346 12.92 -4.16 -5.37
CA ALA A 346 13.80 -5.33 -5.41
C ALA A 346 13.71 -6.24 -4.16
N LEU A 347 13.69 -5.66 -2.96
CA LEU A 347 13.74 -6.40 -1.69
C LEU A 347 12.37 -6.74 -1.12
N ILE A 348 11.32 -6.03 -1.54
CA ILE A 348 9.94 -6.30 -1.11
C ILE A 348 9.18 -6.99 -2.24
N ARG A 349 8.88 -6.29 -3.33
CA ARG A 349 8.09 -6.83 -4.46
C ARG A 349 8.88 -7.92 -5.22
N GLY A 350 10.16 -7.68 -5.47
CA GLY A 350 11.06 -8.49 -6.30
C GLY A 350 11.84 -9.60 -5.60
N ARG A 351 11.64 -9.79 -4.29
CA ARG A 351 12.50 -10.65 -3.45
C ARG A 351 12.53 -12.13 -3.84
N ARG A 352 11.46 -12.59 -4.51
CA ARG A 352 11.33 -13.96 -5.02
C ARG A 352 11.71 -14.09 -6.49
N THR A 353 11.94 -12.97 -7.18
CA THR A 353 12.23 -12.93 -8.62
C THR A 353 13.70 -13.20 -8.90
N MET A 354 14.61 -12.55 -8.18
CA MET A 354 16.05 -12.78 -8.31
C MET A 354 16.82 -12.35 -7.05
N GLY A 355 18.07 -12.80 -6.93
CA GLY A 355 18.96 -12.43 -5.82
C GLY A 355 19.53 -11.01 -5.96
N ALA A 356 20.12 -10.50 -4.88
CA ALA A 356 20.66 -9.14 -4.78
C ALA A 356 21.65 -8.79 -5.92
N ASP A 357 22.60 -9.67 -6.25
CA ASP A 357 23.59 -9.39 -7.30
C ASP A 357 22.96 -9.28 -8.70
N ALA A 358 21.92 -10.08 -8.96
CA ALA A 358 21.17 -10.00 -10.22
C ALA A 358 20.36 -8.69 -10.31
N TRP A 359 19.76 -8.25 -9.19
CA TRP A 359 19.07 -6.97 -9.12
C TRP A 359 20.02 -5.79 -9.38
N LYS A 360 21.18 -5.75 -8.69
CA LYS A 360 22.20 -4.71 -8.90
C LYS A 360 22.69 -4.70 -10.36
N ALA A 361 22.93 -5.87 -10.95
CA ALA A 361 23.32 -5.98 -12.36
C ALA A 361 22.24 -5.43 -13.30
N ARG A 362 20.97 -5.81 -13.09
CA ARG A 362 19.86 -5.35 -13.93
C ARG A 362 19.63 -3.83 -13.81
N LEU A 363 19.68 -3.26 -12.60
CA LEU A 363 19.60 -1.81 -12.42
C LEU A 363 20.73 -1.09 -13.17
N ASN A 364 21.96 -1.62 -13.13
CA ASN A 364 23.07 -1.05 -13.89
C ASN A 364 22.87 -1.18 -15.41
N GLU A 365 22.45 -2.34 -15.89
CA GLU A 365 22.22 -2.59 -17.32
C GLU A 365 21.09 -1.72 -17.89
N THR A 366 20.01 -1.51 -17.11
CA THR A 366 18.80 -0.83 -17.58
C THR A 366 18.88 0.69 -17.44
N ILE A 367 19.48 1.22 -16.36
CA ILE A 367 19.53 2.66 -16.06
C ILE A 367 20.90 3.20 -15.63
N SER A 368 21.95 2.37 -15.70
CA SER A 368 23.31 2.72 -15.28
C SER A 368 23.42 3.13 -13.80
N LEU A 369 22.57 2.54 -12.96
CA LEU A 369 22.63 2.69 -11.51
C LEU A 369 23.57 1.64 -10.92
N GLU A 370 24.76 2.06 -10.50
CA GLU A 370 25.73 1.22 -9.80
C GLU A 370 25.55 1.33 -8.28
N LEU A 371 25.19 0.21 -7.64
CA LEU A 371 25.05 0.11 -6.18
C LEU A 371 26.18 -0.76 -5.62
N THR A 372 26.94 -0.19 -4.69
CA THR A 372 27.93 -0.95 -3.89
C THR A 372 27.23 -1.88 -2.90
N GLU A 373 27.97 -2.83 -2.33
CA GLU A 373 27.45 -3.70 -1.26
C GLU A 373 27.07 -2.92 0.00
N GLN A 374 27.66 -1.75 0.25
CA GLN A 374 27.28 -0.89 1.37
C GLN A 374 25.99 -0.11 1.09
N GLN A 375 25.72 0.24 -0.17
CA GLN A 375 24.52 0.98 -0.57
C GLN A 375 23.29 0.08 -0.73
N TRP A 376 23.51 -1.21 -1.01
CA TRP A 376 22.46 -2.23 -1.12
C TRP A 376 22.15 -2.84 0.24
#